data_AF-A0A9D8WZJ2-F1
#
_entry.id   AF-A0A9D8WZJ2-F1
#
_cell.length_a   1.000
_cell.length_b   1.000
_cell.length_c   1.000
_cell.angle_alpha   90.00
_cell.angle_beta   90.00
_cell.angle_gamma   90.00
#
_symmetry.space_group_name_H-M   'P 1'
#
loop_
_entity.id
_entity.type
_entity.pdbx_description
1 polymer ?
#
loop_
_entity_poly.entity_id
_entity_poly.type
_entity_poly.pdbx_seq_one_letter_code
_entity_poly.pdbx_strand_id
1 'polypeptide(L)' 'MLKIYARDMRHYQEFILGTLGDLDCIGSLHSIFVIGEMKNSLVVPIA' A
#
# COMPACT_ATOMS: atom_id res chain seq x y z
N MET A 1 8.45 2.29 -2.68
CA MET A 1 7.44 1.54 -1.88
C MET A 1 6.28 2.47 -1.58
N LEU A 2 5.05 2.05 -1.85
CA LEU A 2 3.84 2.82 -1.61
C LEU A 2 3.03 2.13 -0.50
N LYS A 3 2.66 2.86 0.56
CA LYS A 3 1.78 2.34 1.63
C LYS A 3 0.34 2.73 1.31
N ILE A 4 -0.53 1.74 1.14
CA ILE A 4 -1.94 1.92 0.81
C ILE A 4 -2.76 1.30 1.94
N TYR A 5 -3.80 2.01 2.38
CA TYR A 5 -4.82 1.45 3.27
C TYR A 5 -6.07 1.15 2.45
N ALA A 6 -6.44 -0.12 2.40
CA ALA A 6 -7.67 -0.57 1.75
C ALA A 6 -8.57 -1.23 2.79
N ARG A 7 -9.88 -1.03 2.67
CA ARG A 7 -10.88 -1.57 3.61
C ARG A 7 -11.00 -3.09 3.50
N ASP A 8 -10.93 -3.60 2.28
CA ASP A 8 -10.99 -5.03 1.97
C ASP A 8 -10.22 -5.33 0.68
N MET A 9 -10.10 -6.62 0.36
CA MET A 9 -9.35 -7.09 -0.80
C MET A 9 -9.99 -6.69 -2.14
N ARG A 10 -11.32 -6.47 -2.18
CA ARG A 10 -11.99 -6.05 -3.42
C ARG A 10 -11.64 -4.61 -3.76
N HIS A 11 -11.73 -3.72 -2.77
CA HIS A 11 -11.30 -2.33 -2.93
C HIS A 11 -9.80 -2.22 -3.26
N TYR A 12 -8.97 -3.07 -2.65
CA TYR A 12 -7.55 -3.15 -2.99
C TYR A 12 -7.35 -3.60 -4.45
N GLN A 13 -8.06 -4.64 -4.90
CA GLN A 13 -7.98 -5.14 -6.28
C GLN A 13 -8.43 -4.09 -7.30
N GLU A 14 -9.55 -3.41 -7.05
CA GLU A 14 -10.04 -2.32 -7.90
C GLU A 14 -9.01 -1.18 -8.00
N PHE A 15 -8.40 -0.80 -6.87
CA PHE A 15 -7.36 0.23 -6.86
C PHE A 15 -6.11 -0.20 -7.65
N ILE A 16 -5.66 -1.43 -7.45
CA ILE A 16 -4.48 -1.95 -8.15
C ILE A 16 -4.73 -2.11 -9.64
N LEU A 17 -5.84 -2.71 -10.05
CA LEU A 17 -6.13 -2.98 -11.47
C LEU A 17 -6.60 -1.73 -12.20
N GLY A 18 -7.46 -0.93 -11.57
CA GLY A 18 -8.10 0.21 -12.20
C GLY A 18 -7.30 1.51 -12.12
N THR A 19 -6.41 1.66 -11.14
CA THR A 19 -5.59 2.89 -11.02
C THR A 19 -4.12 2.61 -11.30
N LEU A 20 -3.50 1.65 -10.61
CA LEU A 20 -2.07 1.37 -10.83
C LEU A 20 -1.81 0.54 -12.10
N GLY A 21 -2.75 -0.33 -12.49
CA GLY A 21 -2.62 -1.18 -13.67
C GLY A 21 -2.83 -0.43 -14.99
N ASP A 22 -3.57 0.68 -14.97
CA ASP A 22 -3.82 1.55 -16.12
C ASP A 22 -2.70 2.57 -16.34
N LEU A 23 -1.76 2.69 -15.40
CA LEU A 23 -0.60 3.56 -15.55
C LEU A 23 0.47 2.88 -16.41
N ASP A 24 0.63 3.34 -17.64
CA ASP A 24 1.63 2.88 -18.61
C ASP A 24 3.08 2.90 -18.08
N CYS A 25 3.35 3.68 -17.02
CA CYS A 25 4.67 3.78 -16.39
C CYS A 25 4.96 2.70 -15.32
N ILE A 26 4.01 1.82 -15.02
CA ILE A 26 4.17 0.76 -14.00
C ILE A 26 4.46 -0.58 -14.70
N GLY A 27 5.74 -0.94 -14.76
CA GLY A 27 6.17 -2.21 -15.40
C GLY A 27 5.98 -3.47 -14.54
N SER A 28 5.92 -3.34 -13.21
CA SER A 28 5.57 -4.45 -12.31
C SER A 28 5.09 -3.95 -10.95
N LEU A 29 4.18 -4.70 -10.33
CA LEU A 29 3.69 -4.45 -8.98
C LEU A 29 3.97 -5.65 -8.09
N HIS A 30 4.57 -5.41 -6.93
CA HIS A 30 4.74 -6.41 -5.89
C HIS A 30 4.21 -5.86 -4.57
N SER A 31 3.14 -6.48 -4.07
CA SER A 31 2.42 -6.00 -2.89
C SER A 31 2.75 -6.81 -1.65
N ILE A 32 2.93 -6.09 -0.55
CA ILE A 32 3.26 -6.67 0.76
C ILE A 32 2.15 -6.28 1.72
N PHE A 33 1.51 -7.29 2.31
CA PHE A 33 0.41 -7.08 3.25
C PHE A 33 0.91 -7.07 4.69
N VAL A 34 0.47 -6.07 5.46
CA VAL A 34 0.76 -5.98 6.89
C VAL A 34 -0.23 -6.88 7.62
N ILE A 35 0.28 -7.96 8.21
CA ILE A 35 -0.54 -8.92 9.00
C ILE A 35 -0.75 -8.42 10.45
N GLY A 36 0.18 -7.64 10.97
CA GLY A 36 0.10 -7.04 12.30
C GLY A 36 0.99 -5.80 12.42
N GLU A 37 0.53 -4.82 13.20
CA GLU A 37 1.24 -3.57 13.43
C GLU A 37 1.92 -3.60 14.80
N MET A 38 3.25 -3.50 14.82
CA MET A 38 4.03 -3.48 16.07
C MET A 38 4.29 -2.05 16.58
N LYS A 39 4.43 -1.08 15.68
CA LYS A 39 4.69 0.33 16.00
C LYS A 39 4.22 1.22 14.85
N ASN A 40 3.43 2.24 15.18
CA ASN A 40 2.91 3.24 14.24
C ASN A 40 3.00 4.65 14.81
N SER A 41 4.20 5.00 15.29
CA SER A 41 4.52 6.36 15.70
C SER A 41 5.33 7.04 14.60
N LEU A 42 4.82 8.15 14.08
CA LEU A 42 5.54 9.00 13.14
C LEU A 42 6.53 9.94 13.83
N VAL A 43 6.48 10.00 15.17
CA VAL A 43 7.32 10.88 15.99
C VAL A 43 8.73 10.29 16.06
N VAL A 44 9.73 11.09 15.67
CA VAL A 44 11.13 10.76 15.89
C VAL A 44 11.50 11.22 17.30
N PRO A 45 11.95 10.32 18.19
CA PRO A 45 12.41 10.72 19.51
C PRO A 45 13.67 11.57 19.37
N ILE A 46 13.56 12.85 19.72
CA ILE A 46 14.69 13.77 19.89
C ILE A 46 14.99 13.80 21.39
N ALA A 47 16.08 13.15 21.77
CA ALA A 47 16.69 13.27 23.08
C ALA A 47 17.75 14.38 23.04
#